data_AF-A0A7C3G7G5-F1
#
_entry.id   AF-A0A7C3G7G5-F1
#
_cell.length_a   1.000
_cell.length_b   1.000
_cell.length_c   1.000
_cell.angle_alpha   90.00
_cell.angle_beta   90.00
_cell.angle_gamma   90.00
#
_symmetry.space_group_name_H-M   'P 1'
#
loop_
_entity.id
_entity.type
_entity.pdbx_description
1 polymer ?
#
loop_
_entity_poly.entity_id
_entity_poly.type
_entity_poly.pdbx_seq_one_letter_code
_entity_poly.pdbx_strand_id
1 'polypeptide(L)'
;MLGVDLGLFLGVFFALLLFGVGFNAFVDWAERHGYTEGYTSLLVVLGVGATLGGLAVLDFRGALLALLLFIASGLPMVAGSVVRYVRRRAASVRAMIDEVKHEN
;
A
#
# COMPACT_ATOMS: atom_id res chain seq x y z
N MET A 1 -3.43 -27.25 -17.36
CA MET A 1 -2.64 -26.26 -18.13
C MET A 1 -3.48 -25.02 -18.20
N LEU A 2 -3.00 -23.89 -17.66
CA LEU A 2 -3.71 -22.62 -17.67
C LEU A 2 -3.93 -22.21 -19.14
N GLY A 3 -5.15 -22.41 -19.65
CA GLY A 3 -5.57 -21.96 -20.98
C GLY A 3 -5.80 -20.46 -21.02
N VAL A 4 -4.88 -19.69 -20.44
CA VAL A 4 -4.93 -18.24 -20.46
C VAL A 4 -4.39 -17.79 -21.80
N ASP A 5 -5.20 -17.04 -22.54
CA ASP A 5 -4.80 -16.43 -23.80
C ASP A 5 -3.54 -15.57 -23.54
N LEU A 6 -2.46 -15.87 -24.26
CA LEU A 6 -1.19 -15.17 -24.10
C LEU A 6 -1.34 -13.66 -24.32
N GLY A 7 -2.22 -13.25 -25.25
CA GLY A 7 -2.54 -11.85 -25.49
C GLY A 7 -3.23 -11.20 -24.30
N LEU A 8 -4.17 -11.89 -23.65
CA LEU A 8 -4.83 -11.39 -22.44
C LEU A 8 -3.83 -11.25 -21.29
N PHE A 9 -2.97 -12.26 -21.08
CA PHE A 9 -1.93 -12.21 -20.05
C PHE A 9 -0.98 -11.01 -20.27
N LEU A 10 -0.47 -10.84 -21.49
CA LEU A 10 0.41 -9.72 -21.83
C LEU A 10 -0.30 -8.39 -21.69
N GLY A 11 -1.56 -8.29 -22.11
CA GLY A 11 -2.37 -7.08 -21.96
C GLY A 11 -2.53 -6.66 -20.50
N VAL A 12 -2.89 -7.60 -19.62
CA VAL A 12 -2.98 -7.35 -18.17
C VAL A 12 -1.61 -6.98 -17.59
N PHE A 13 -0.55 -7.68 -17.99
CA PHE A 13 0.81 -7.39 -17.52
C PHE A 13 1.25 -5.97 -17.88
N PHE A 14 1.09 -5.56 -19.15
CA PHE A 14 1.45 -4.20 -19.58
C PHE A 14 0.56 -3.13 -18.92
N ALA A 15 -0.74 -3.40 -18.76
CA ALA A 15 -1.63 -2.48 -18.05
C ALA A 15 -1.21 -2.27 -16.60
N LEU A 16 -0.87 -3.35 -15.88
CA LEU A 16 -0.35 -3.28 -14.51
C LEU A 16 1.01 -2.59 -14.44
N LEU A 17 1.88 -2.79 -15.43
CA LEU A 17 3.18 -2.11 -15.51
C LEU A 17 3.00 -0.60 -15.67
N LEU A 18 2.14 -0.17 -16.61
CA LEU A 18 1.81 1.24 -16.81
C LEU A 18 1.15 1.84 -15.58
N PHE A 19 0.23 1.11 -14.95
CA PHE A 19 -0.36 1.51 -13.67
C PHE A 19 0.73 1.69 -12.60
N GLY A 20 1.68 0.77 -12.47
CA GLY A 20 2.76 0.85 -11.48
C GLY A 20 3.64 2.09 -11.67
N VAL A 21 4.01 2.39 -12.92
CA VAL A 21 4.79 3.60 -13.25
C VAL A 21 3.99 4.86 -12.91
N GLY A 22 2.73 4.94 -13.32
CA GLY A 22 1.87 6.09 -13.05
C GLY A 22 1.55 6.26 -11.57
N PHE A 23 1.27 5.17 -10.87
CA PHE A 23 0.99 5.15 -9.44
C PHE A 23 2.21 5.57 -8.64
N ASN A 24 3.41 5.12 -9.02
CA ASN A 24 4.64 5.59 -8.39
C ASN A 24 4.79 7.11 -8.51
N ALA A 25 4.57 7.68 -9.70
CA ALA A 25 4.61 9.14 -9.89
C ALA A 25 3.55 9.87 -9.07
N PHE A 26 2.35 9.30 -8.94
CA PHE A 26 1.28 9.84 -8.09
C PHE A 26 1.66 9.81 -6.61
N VAL A 27 2.24 8.70 -6.13
CA VAL A 27 2.72 8.58 -4.75
C VAL A 27 3.82 9.60 -4.49
N ASP A 28 4.82 9.69 -5.37
CA ASP A 28 5.89 10.70 -5.30
C ASP A 28 5.34 12.13 -5.19
N TRP A 29 4.31 12.44 -5.97
CA TRP A 29 3.64 13.73 -5.91
C TRP A 29 2.90 13.92 -4.58
N ALA A 30 2.16 12.91 -4.11
CA ALA A 30 1.42 12.96 -2.85
C ALA A 30 2.36 13.10 -1.64
N GLU A 31 3.53 12.45 -1.67
CA GLU A 31 4.57 12.57 -0.65
C GLU A 31 5.11 13.99 -0.55
N ARG A 32 5.40 14.62 -1.70
CA ARG A 32 5.89 16.01 -1.74
C ARG A 32 4.90 17.03 -1.20
N HIS A 33 3.60 16.72 -1.21
CA HIS A 33 2.55 17.59 -0.68
C HIS A 33 2.18 17.26 0.78
N GLY A 34 2.89 16.34 1.43
CA GLY A 34 2.69 15.98 2.84
C GLY A 34 1.45 15.13 3.11
N TYR A 35 0.77 14.60 2.08
CA TYR A 35 -0.46 13.81 2.25
C TYR A 35 -0.21 12.38 2.73
N THR A 36 1.04 11.91 2.72
CA THR A 36 1.38 10.50 2.95
C THR A 36 1.92 10.18 4.33
N GLU A 37 2.19 11.19 5.18
CA GLU A 37 2.68 10.96 6.54
C GLU A 37 1.68 10.10 7.35
N GLY A 38 2.03 8.82 7.52
CA GLY A 38 1.19 7.83 8.22
C GLY A 38 0.20 7.06 7.34
N TYR A 39 0.03 7.41 6.07
CA TYR A 39 -0.94 6.80 5.14
C TYR A 39 -0.32 5.91 4.05
N THR A 40 1.00 5.71 4.05
CA THR A 40 1.69 4.82 3.10
C THR A 40 1.08 3.43 3.02
N SER A 41 0.56 2.90 4.13
CA SER A 41 -0.11 1.60 4.16
C SER A 41 -1.41 1.58 3.35
N LEU A 42 -2.15 2.69 3.26
CA LEU A 42 -3.34 2.79 2.42
C LEU A 42 -2.98 2.79 0.92
N LEU A 43 -1.88 3.46 0.57
CA LEU A 43 -1.37 3.45 -0.81
C LEU A 43 -0.95 2.04 -1.24
N VAL A 44 -0.33 1.28 -0.35
CA VAL A 44 -0.02 -0.13 -0.59
C VAL A 44 -1.29 -0.95 -0.83
N VAL A 45 -2.33 -0.76 -0.01
CA VAL A 45 -3.62 -1.46 -0.19
C VAL A 45 -4.24 -1.14 -1.55
N LEU A 46 -4.17 0.12 -2.01
CA LEU A 46 -4.64 0.51 -3.34
C LEU A 46 -3.84 -0.18 -4.46
N GLY A 47 -2.52 -0.22 -4.36
CA GLY A 47 -1.66 -0.91 -5.34
C GLY A 47 -1.92 -2.42 -5.40
N VAL A 48 -2.15 -3.06 -4.24
CA VAL A 48 -2.54 -4.47 -4.18
C VAL A 48 -3.94 -4.67 -4.79
N GLY A 49 -4.87 -3.75 -4.56
CA GLY A 49 -6.19 -3.76 -5.20
C GLY A 49 -6.11 -3.77 -6.72
N ALA A 50 -5.24 -2.94 -7.32
CA ALA A 50 -5.02 -2.94 -8.76
C ALA A 50 -4.44 -4.27 -9.26
N THR A 51 -3.47 -4.84 -8.53
CA THR A 51 -2.88 -6.16 -8.84
C THR A 51 -3.93 -7.27 -8.80
N LEU A 52 -4.77 -7.29 -7.76
CA LEU A 52 -5.88 -8.23 -7.62
C LEU A 52 -6.94 -8.04 -8.71
N GLY A 53 -7.20 -6.80 -9.13
CA GLY A 53 -8.07 -6.50 -10.25
C GLY A 53 -7.54 -7.10 -11.56
N GLY A 54 -6.25 -6.95 -11.84
CA GLY A 54 -5.61 -7.60 -12.99
C GLY A 54 -5.68 -9.13 -12.90
N LEU A 55 -5.42 -9.70 -11.73
CA LEU A 55 -5.55 -11.14 -11.52
C LEU A 55 -6.99 -11.62 -11.68
N ALA A 56 -7.99 -10.85 -11.25
CA ALA A 56 -9.40 -11.20 -11.36
C ALA A 56 -9.87 -11.28 -12.83
N VAL A 57 -9.26 -10.51 -13.73
CA VAL A 57 -9.49 -10.60 -15.18
C VAL A 57 -8.97 -11.93 -15.74
N LEU A 58 -7.87 -12.46 -15.20
CA LEU A 58 -7.26 -13.72 -15.65
C LEU A 58 -7.91 -14.95 -15.00
N ASP A 59 -8.10 -14.90 -13.68
CA ASP A 59 -8.74 -15.92 -12.88
C ASP A 59 -9.35 -15.32 -11.60
N PHE A 60 -10.67 -15.17 -11.61
CA PHE A 60 -11.42 -14.64 -10.49
C PHE A 60 -11.26 -15.46 -9.20
N ARG A 61 -11.16 -16.80 -9.31
CA ARG A 61 -11.01 -17.66 -8.12
C ARG A 61 -9.61 -17.51 -7.52
N GLY A 62 -8.59 -17.49 -8.37
CA GLY A 62 -7.22 -17.16 -7.98
C GLY A 62 -7.11 -15.80 -7.31
N ALA A 63 -7.81 -14.78 -7.83
CA ALA A 63 -7.85 -13.45 -7.23
C ALA A 63 -8.51 -13.43 -5.84
N LEU A 64 -9.62 -14.15 -5.64
CA LEU A 64 -10.25 -14.27 -4.32
C LEU A 64 -9.34 -14.97 -3.31
N LEU A 65 -8.68 -16.05 -3.70
CA LEU A 65 -7.72 -16.74 -2.84
C LEU A 65 -6.53 -15.83 -2.49
N ALA A 66 -5.98 -15.12 -3.48
CA ALA A 66 -4.91 -14.17 -3.27
C ALA A 66 -5.33 -13.02 -2.35
N LEU A 67 -6.56 -12.52 -2.47
CA LEU A 67 -7.12 -11.50 -1.57
C LEU A 67 -7.20 -12.02 -0.13
N LEU A 68 -7.72 -13.24 0.08
CA LEU A 68 -7.81 -13.82 1.42
C LEU A 68 -6.43 -14.02 2.06
N LEU A 69 -5.46 -14.52 1.28
CA LEU A 69 -4.07 -14.68 1.72
C LEU A 69 -3.42 -13.32 2.04
N PHE A 70 -3.70 -12.30 1.22
CA PHE A 70 -3.25 -10.94 1.48
C PHE A 70 -3.88 -10.35 2.74
N ILE A 71 -5.18 -10.56 2.98
CA ILE A 71 -5.82 -10.11 4.22
C ILE A 71 -5.18 -10.80 5.43
N ALA A 72 -4.98 -12.12 5.37
CA ALA A 72 -4.40 -12.89 6.46
C ALA A 72 -2.97 -12.44 6.81
N SER A 73 -2.15 -12.10 5.82
CA SER A 73 -0.73 -11.72 6.01
C SER A 73 -0.50 -10.21 6.12
N GLY A 74 -1.22 -9.42 5.33
CA GLY A 74 -1.05 -7.98 5.17
C GLY A 74 -1.80 -7.14 6.20
N LEU A 75 -2.99 -7.57 6.63
CA LEU A 75 -3.76 -6.81 7.63
C LEU A 75 -2.99 -6.62 8.95
N PRO A 76 -2.30 -7.65 9.51
CA PRO A 76 -1.43 -7.45 10.68
C PRO A 76 -0.29 -6.46 10.44
N MET A 77 0.27 -6.42 9.23
CA MET A 77 1.37 -5.53 8.87
C MET A 77 0.92 -4.06 8.80
N VAL A 78 -0.25 -3.81 8.21
CA VAL A 78 -0.90 -2.48 8.16
C VAL A 78 -1.27 -2.01 9.57
N ALA A 79 -1.90 -2.86 10.37
CA ALA A 79 -2.21 -2.53 11.76
C ALA A 79 -0.94 -2.21 12.55
N GLY A 80 0.10 -3.04 12.39
CA GLY A 80 1.40 -2.83 13.02
C GLY A 80 2.07 -1.51 12.58
N SER A 81 1.95 -1.11 11.32
CA SER A 81 2.53 0.16 10.85
C SER A 81 1.82 1.36 11.48
N VAL A 82 0.50 1.33 11.58
CA VAL A 82 -0.29 2.39 12.24
C VAL A 82 0.07 2.50 13.72
N VAL A 83 0.14 1.37 14.44
CA VAL A 83 0.53 1.38 15.86
C VAL A 83 1.94 1.94 16.06
N ARG A 84 2.90 1.54 15.22
CA ARG A 84 4.28 2.07 15.27
C ARG A 84 4.32 3.57 14.97
N TYR A 85 3.52 4.04 14.01
CA TYR A 85 3.42 5.45 13.67
C TYR A 85 2.91 6.28 14.85
N VAL A 86 1.77 5.88 15.45
CA VAL A 86 1.19 6.58 16.61
C VAL A 86 2.15 6.61 17.79
N ARG A 87 2.87 5.50 18.07
CA ARG A 87 3.87 5.46 19.16
C ARG A 87 5.04 6.43 18.91
N ARG A 88 5.57 6.50 17.69
CA ARG A 88 6.64 7.45 17.33
C ARG A 88 6.18 8.90 17.43
N ARG A 89 4.93 9.18 17.03
CA ARG A 89 4.34 10.51 17.17
C ARG A 89 4.15 10.92 18.63
N ALA A 90 3.71 10.01 19.48
CA ALA A 90 3.58 10.28 20.92
C ALA A 90 4.94 10.55 21.59
N ALA A 91 5.99 9.81 21.19
CA ALA A 91 7.34 10.00 21.72
C ALA A 91 7.94 11.36 21.32
N SER A 92 7.78 11.78 20.07
CA SER A 92 8.26 13.08 19.59
C SER A 92 7.56 14.26 20.27
N VAL A 93 6.23 14.18 20.48
CA VAL A 93 5.49 15.22 21.22
C VAL A 93 5.97 15.33 22.67
N ARG A 94 6.25 14.20 23.35
CA ARG A 94 6.78 14.23 24.73
C ARG A 94 8.15 14.88 24.81
N ALA A 95 9.05 14.56 23.90
CA ALA A 95 10.39 15.17 23.87
C ALA A 95 10.32 16.69 23.71
N MET A 96 9.43 17.21 22.86
CA MET A 96 9.24 18.67 22.71
C MET A 96 8.71 19.34 23.99
N ILE A 97 7.81 18.67 24.74
CA ILE A 97 7.28 19.21 25.99
C ILE A 97 8.37 19.27 27.08
N ASP A 98 9.22 18.25 27.15
CA ASP A 98 10.31 18.20 28.12
C ASP A 98 11.38 19.27 27.84
N GLU A 99 11.67 19.55 26.56
CA GLU A 99 12.59 20.62 26.14
C GLU A 99 12.07 22.01 26.57
N VAL A 100 10.79 22.32 26.35
CA VAL A 100 10.18 23.60 26.77
C VAL A 100 10.15 23.78 28.30
N LYS A 101 10.04 22.68 29.07
CA LYS A 101 10.08 22.73 30.53
C LYS A 101 11.47 22.95 31.10
N HIS A 102 12.52 22.63 30.36
CA HIS A 102 13.91 22.85 30.79
C HIS A 102 14.43 24.25 30.48
N GLU A 103 13.78 25.00 29.58
CA GLU A 103 14.13 26.40 29.26
C GLU A 103 13.47 27.44 30.18
N ASN A 104 12.49 27.05 31.02
CA ASN A 104 11.83 27.93 32.00
C ASN A 104 12.28 27.64 33.43
#